data_AF-A0ZUK7-F1
#
_entry.id   AF-A0ZUK7-F1
#
_cell.length_a   1.000
_cell.length_b   1.000
_cell.length_c   1.000
_cell.angle_alpha   90.00
_cell.angle_beta   90.00
_cell.angle_gamma   90.00
#
_symmetry.space_group_name_H-M   'P 1'
#
loop_
_entity.id
_entity.type
_entity.pdbx_description
1 polymer ?
#
loop_
_entity_poly.entity_id
_entity_poly.type
_entity_poly.pdbx_seq_one_letter_code
_entity_poly.pdbx_strand_id
1 'polypeptide(L)'
;QGEKEKKLYAIFDAFSQNNGHTTLSDARYVNALKLFLSGVTPLEYQAYQGFARVGRQFSGAGARVACQMQAIDELRHVQTQIHAMSHYNKHFNGLHDFAHMHDRVWFLSVPKSFFEDARTAGPFEFLTAILFSFEYVLTNLLFVPFMSGAAFNGDMATVTFGFSAQSDEARHMTLGLEVIKFLLEQHEDNVPIIQRWIDKWFWRGFR
;
A
#
# COMPACT_ATOMS: atom_id res chain seq x y z
N GLN A 1 13.80 -10.39 -3.67
CA GLN A 1 13.60 -9.85 -2.32
C GLN A 1 14.88 -9.75 -1.49
N GLY A 2 15.61 -10.84 -1.20
CA GLY A 2 16.80 -10.77 -0.31
C GLY A 2 17.85 -9.70 -0.66
N GLU A 3 18.21 -9.52 -1.94
CA GLU A 3 19.16 -8.49 -2.36
C GLU A 3 18.61 -7.05 -2.23
N LYS A 4 17.31 -6.86 -2.44
CA LYS A 4 16.65 -5.55 -2.31
C LYS A 4 16.66 -5.11 -0.86
N GLU A 5 16.35 -6.02 0.08
CA GLU A 5 16.35 -5.73 1.51
C GLU A 5 17.75 -5.36 2.01
N LYS A 6 18.79 -6.09 1.62
CA LYS A 6 20.18 -5.75 2.00
C LYS A 6 20.53 -4.31 1.64
N LYS A 7 20.22 -3.88 0.42
CA LYS A 7 20.48 -2.51 -0.04
C LYS A 7 19.61 -1.48 0.68
N LEU A 8 18.32 -1.79 0.85
CA LEU A 8 17.38 -0.90 1.52
C LEU A 8 17.81 -0.59 2.96
N TYR A 9 18.10 -1.62 3.76
CA TYR A 9 18.51 -1.42 5.15
C TYR A 9 19.88 -0.78 5.27
N ALA A 10 20.84 -1.08 4.37
CA ALA A 10 22.11 -0.36 4.34
C ALA A 10 21.93 1.16 4.16
N ILE A 11 20.95 1.56 3.34
CA ILE A 11 20.63 2.98 3.14
C ILE A 11 19.87 3.55 4.35
N PHE A 12 18.94 2.81 4.96
CA PHE A 12 18.26 3.27 6.18
C PHE A 12 19.22 3.47 7.35
N ASP A 13 20.18 2.56 7.51
CA ASP A 13 21.23 2.65 8.52
C ASP A 13 22.11 3.88 8.26
N ALA A 14 22.56 4.07 7.02
CA ALA A 14 23.35 5.23 6.63
C ALA A 14 22.58 6.56 6.81
N PHE A 15 21.30 6.59 6.45
CA PHE A 15 20.43 7.75 6.66
C PHE A 15 20.33 8.11 8.14
N SER A 16 20.08 7.12 8.99
CA SER A 16 19.97 7.32 10.44
C SER A 16 21.31 7.75 11.06
N GLN A 17 22.41 7.09 10.67
CA GLN A 17 23.76 7.37 11.15
C GLN A 17 24.22 8.79 10.83
N ASN A 18 23.84 9.30 9.66
CA ASN A 18 24.24 10.63 9.20
C ASN A 18 23.21 11.72 9.53
N ASN A 19 22.25 11.45 10.42
CA ASN A 19 21.17 12.38 10.77
C ASN A 19 20.40 12.90 9.53
N GLY A 20 20.18 12.06 8.52
CA GLY A 20 19.63 12.48 7.22
C GLY A 20 18.30 13.24 7.28
N HIS A 21 17.52 13.12 8.36
CA HIS A 21 16.35 13.98 8.59
C HIS A 21 16.64 15.50 8.59
N THR A 22 17.88 15.93 8.82
CA THR A 22 18.27 17.35 8.76
C THR A 22 18.48 17.85 7.33
N THR A 23 18.47 16.97 6.33
CA THR A 23 18.61 17.35 4.91
C THR A 23 17.28 17.62 4.23
N LEU A 24 16.16 17.52 4.96
CA LEU A 24 14.84 17.85 4.45
C LEU A 24 14.76 19.33 4.06
N SER A 25 13.95 19.62 3.02
CA SER A 25 13.70 20.99 2.55
C SER A 25 13.16 21.91 3.65
N ASP A 26 12.20 21.42 4.43
CA ASP A 26 11.54 22.12 5.54
C ASP A 26 10.83 21.09 6.44
N ALA A 27 10.80 21.32 7.76
CA ALA A 27 10.14 20.42 8.71
C ALA A 27 8.62 20.25 8.45
N ARG A 28 7.98 21.17 7.72
CA ARG A 28 6.59 21.06 7.26
C ARG A 28 6.37 19.81 6.41
N TYR A 29 7.37 19.36 5.65
CA TYR A 29 7.31 18.13 4.85
C TYR A 29 6.93 16.91 5.69
N VAL A 30 7.41 16.84 6.95
CA VAL A 30 7.16 15.71 7.85
C VAL A 30 5.67 15.53 8.16
N ASN A 31 4.82 16.53 7.95
CA ASN A 31 3.37 16.34 8.07
C ASN A 31 2.82 15.35 7.02
N ALA A 32 3.42 15.27 5.83
CA ALA A 32 3.09 14.25 4.85
C ALA A 32 3.44 12.84 5.36
N LEU A 33 4.59 12.70 6.04
CA LEU A 33 5.01 11.43 6.64
C LEU A 33 4.09 10.99 7.79
N LYS A 34 3.57 11.94 8.58
CA LYS A 34 2.55 11.66 9.61
C LYS A 34 1.28 11.08 9.00
N LEU A 35 0.79 11.70 7.92
CA LEU A 35 -0.38 11.20 7.19
C LEU A 35 -0.09 9.83 6.58
N PHE A 36 1.08 9.63 5.98
CA PHE A 36 1.47 8.37 5.37
C PHE A 36 1.51 7.24 6.41
N LEU A 37 2.24 7.43 7.51
CA LEU A 37 2.42 6.40 8.53
C LEU A 37 1.10 6.03 9.25
N SER A 38 0.20 6.98 9.45
CA SER A 38 -1.06 6.75 10.16
C SER A 38 -2.26 6.43 9.24
N GLY A 39 -2.20 6.84 7.99
CA GLY A 39 -3.28 6.68 7.01
C GLY A 39 -3.04 5.58 5.99
N VAL A 40 -1.81 5.47 5.46
CA VAL A 40 -1.45 4.56 4.35
C VAL A 40 -0.79 3.28 4.86
N THR A 41 0.22 3.39 5.72
CA THR A 41 0.94 2.20 6.24
C THR A 41 0.04 1.14 6.91
N PRO A 42 -1.03 1.50 7.64
CA PRO A 42 -1.97 0.51 8.16
C PRO A 42 -2.78 -0.20 7.05
N LEU A 43 -2.95 0.42 5.88
CA LEU A 43 -3.61 -0.21 4.74
C LEU A 43 -2.78 -1.36 4.17
N GLU A 44 -1.46 -1.23 4.13
CA GLU A 44 -0.56 -2.32 3.72
C GLU A 44 -0.73 -3.55 4.62
N TYR A 45 -0.86 -3.34 5.95
CA TYR A 45 -1.13 -4.44 6.87
C TYR A 45 -2.52 -5.06 6.65
N GLN A 46 -3.52 -4.23 6.32
CA GLN A 46 -4.85 -4.71 5.98
C GLN A 46 -4.85 -5.47 4.64
N ALA A 47 -4.10 -5.01 3.64
CA ALA A 47 -3.89 -5.67 2.36
C ALA A 47 -3.23 -7.04 2.57
N TYR A 48 -2.15 -7.11 3.37
CA TYR A 48 -1.53 -8.37 3.78
C TYR A 48 -2.58 -9.37 4.33
N GLN A 49 -3.39 -8.94 5.30
CA GLN A 49 -4.42 -9.80 5.90
C GLN A 49 -5.49 -10.21 4.87
N GLY A 50 -5.92 -9.28 4.02
CA GLY A 50 -6.90 -9.52 2.96
C GLY A 50 -6.41 -10.53 1.93
N PHE A 51 -5.18 -10.34 1.43
CA PHE A 51 -4.54 -11.22 0.46
C PHE A 51 -4.21 -12.60 1.02
N ALA A 52 -3.78 -12.67 2.29
CA ALA A 52 -3.61 -13.95 2.99
C ALA A 52 -4.93 -14.73 3.08
N ARG A 53 -6.04 -14.03 3.37
CA ARG A 53 -7.38 -14.64 3.37
C ARG A 53 -7.76 -15.14 1.97
N VAL A 54 -7.77 -14.30 0.95
CA VAL A 54 -8.25 -14.70 -0.38
C VAL A 54 -7.32 -15.71 -1.07
N GLY A 55 -6.02 -15.68 -0.77
CA GLY A 55 -5.04 -16.69 -1.17
C GLY A 55 -5.29 -18.08 -0.57
N ARG A 56 -6.17 -18.20 0.43
CA ARG A 56 -6.71 -19.48 0.91
C ARG A 56 -8.07 -19.84 0.27
N GLN A 57 -8.88 -18.85 -0.11
CA GLN A 57 -10.27 -19.08 -0.51
C GLN A 57 -10.44 -19.50 -1.98
N PHE A 58 -9.57 -19.05 -2.90
CA PHE A 58 -9.71 -19.41 -4.31
C PHE A 58 -9.42 -20.90 -4.57
N SER A 59 -10.26 -21.54 -5.37
CA SER A 59 -10.09 -22.93 -5.81
C SER A 59 -8.98 -23.08 -6.86
N GLY A 60 -8.74 -22.05 -7.68
CA GLY A 60 -7.65 -22.01 -8.66
C GLY A 60 -6.28 -21.82 -8.00
N ALA A 61 -5.36 -22.76 -8.21
CA ALA A 61 -4.03 -22.71 -7.61
C ALA A 61 -3.20 -21.50 -8.05
N GLY A 62 -3.30 -21.09 -9.32
CA GLY A 62 -2.62 -19.89 -9.82
C GLY A 62 -3.03 -18.62 -9.08
N ALA A 63 -4.35 -18.40 -8.92
CA ALA A 63 -4.89 -17.28 -8.16
C ALA A 63 -4.44 -17.31 -6.69
N ARG A 64 -4.38 -18.49 -6.06
CA ARG A 64 -3.89 -18.64 -4.69
C ARG A 64 -2.44 -18.19 -4.54
N VAL A 65 -1.55 -18.71 -5.39
CA VAL A 65 -0.11 -18.40 -5.32
C VAL A 65 0.12 -16.92 -5.57
N ALA A 66 -0.56 -16.33 -6.57
CA ALA A 66 -0.49 -14.90 -6.83
C ALA A 66 -0.92 -14.06 -5.63
N CYS A 67 -2.06 -14.37 -5.01
CA CYS A 67 -2.51 -13.67 -3.80
C CYS A 67 -1.58 -13.87 -2.60
N GLN A 68 -0.96 -15.05 -2.44
CA GLN A 68 -0.02 -15.31 -1.36
C GLN A 68 1.29 -14.54 -1.54
N MET A 69 1.77 -14.42 -2.78
CA MET A 69 2.92 -13.58 -3.13
C MET A 69 2.64 -12.10 -2.89
N GLN A 70 1.46 -11.62 -3.30
CA GLN A 70 0.99 -10.27 -2.97
C GLN A 70 0.98 -10.06 -1.45
N ALA A 71 0.36 -10.96 -0.68
CA ALA A 71 0.25 -10.83 0.77
C ALA A 71 1.62 -10.64 1.45
N ILE A 72 2.63 -11.41 1.08
CA ILE A 72 3.96 -11.29 1.68
C ILE A 72 4.71 -10.04 1.21
N ASP A 73 4.43 -9.54 0.00
CA ASP A 73 4.92 -8.23 -0.45
C ASP A 73 4.26 -7.10 0.36
N GLU A 74 2.95 -7.13 0.64
CA GLU A 74 2.31 -6.10 1.49
C GLU A 74 2.83 -6.12 2.94
N LEU A 75 3.15 -7.32 3.46
CA LEU A 75 3.80 -7.45 4.76
C LEU A 75 5.21 -6.82 4.76
N ARG A 76 5.94 -6.98 3.65
CA ARG A 76 7.22 -6.30 3.44
C ARG A 76 7.03 -4.78 3.42
N HIS A 77 6.00 -4.28 2.74
CA HIS A 77 5.73 -2.84 2.65
C HIS A 77 5.45 -2.24 4.02
N VAL A 78 4.51 -2.78 4.80
CA VAL A 78 4.22 -2.23 6.14
C VAL A 78 5.46 -2.21 7.04
N GLN A 79 6.25 -3.28 7.05
CA GLN A 79 7.44 -3.37 7.90
C GLN A 79 8.52 -2.37 7.46
N THR A 80 8.80 -2.29 6.16
CA THR A 80 9.81 -1.37 5.63
C THR A 80 9.40 0.10 5.74
N GLN A 81 8.10 0.42 5.63
CA GLN A 81 7.57 1.76 5.88
C GLN A 81 7.73 2.15 7.37
N ILE A 82 7.41 1.25 8.30
CA ILE A 82 7.64 1.49 9.74
C ILE A 82 9.13 1.75 10.01
N HIS A 83 10.02 0.97 9.42
CA HIS A 83 11.46 1.15 9.58
C HIS A 83 11.96 2.45 8.93
N ALA A 84 11.46 2.82 7.75
CA ALA A 84 11.78 4.09 7.10
C ALA A 84 11.36 5.30 7.97
N MET A 85 10.20 5.22 8.62
CA MET A 85 9.67 6.28 9.48
C MET A 85 10.27 6.30 10.89
N SER A 86 10.95 5.22 11.29
CA SER A 86 11.50 5.05 12.65
C SER A 86 12.44 6.17 13.05
N HIS A 87 13.34 6.59 12.15
CA HIS A 87 14.27 7.70 12.43
C HIS A 87 13.53 9.03 12.58
N TYR A 88 12.55 9.31 11.71
CA TYR A 88 11.73 10.52 11.81
C TYR A 88 10.94 10.59 13.13
N ASN A 89 10.39 9.47 13.60
CA ASN A 89 9.64 9.42 14.85
C ASN A 89 10.48 9.82 16.08
N LYS A 90 11.81 9.65 16.03
CA LYS A 90 12.71 10.07 17.12
C LYS A 90 12.89 11.59 17.19
N HIS A 91 12.64 12.29 16.10
CA HIS A 91 12.96 13.72 15.95
C HIS A 91 11.73 14.61 15.73
N PHE A 92 10.58 14.02 15.37
CA PHE A 92 9.35 14.77 15.08
C PHE A 92 8.13 14.18 15.78
N ASN A 93 7.19 15.05 16.14
CA ASN A 93 5.92 14.67 16.77
C ASN A 93 4.95 14.01 15.78
N GLY A 94 3.94 13.31 16.32
CA GLY A 94 2.79 12.81 15.55
C GLY A 94 2.99 11.50 14.78
N LEU A 95 4.14 10.83 14.94
CA LEU A 95 4.44 9.53 14.34
C LEU A 95 4.37 8.36 15.34
N HIS A 96 4.22 8.64 16.64
CA HIS A 96 4.53 7.73 17.75
C HIS A 96 3.47 6.66 18.06
N ASP A 97 2.26 6.80 17.54
CA ASP A 97 1.13 5.92 17.90
C ASP A 97 0.22 5.61 16.71
N PHE A 98 0.83 5.51 15.52
CA PHE A 98 0.14 5.48 14.23
C PHE A 98 -0.95 4.41 14.13
N ALA A 99 -0.70 3.20 14.65
CA ALA A 99 -1.66 2.09 14.60
C ALA A 99 -2.87 2.31 15.50
N HIS A 100 -2.65 2.77 16.74
CA HIS A 100 -3.73 3.10 17.67
C HIS A 100 -4.56 4.28 17.17
N MET A 101 -3.90 5.30 16.59
CA MET A 101 -4.55 6.45 15.96
C MET A 101 -5.40 6.05 14.75
N HIS A 102 -4.90 5.16 13.88
CA HIS A 102 -5.63 4.69 12.69
C HIS A 102 -7.04 4.18 13.04
N ASP A 103 -7.16 3.52 14.19
CA ASP A 103 -8.42 2.95 14.66
C ASP A 103 -9.37 3.95 15.34
N ARG A 104 -8.93 5.20 15.63
CA ARG A 104 -9.66 6.12 16.53
C ARG A 104 -9.79 7.54 16.04
N VAL A 105 -8.82 8.06 15.31
CA VAL A 105 -8.79 9.46 14.88
C VAL A 105 -9.78 9.65 13.73
N TRP A 106 -10.61 10.68 13.83
CA TRP A 106 -11.75 10.92 12.95
C TRP A 106 -11.40 10.88 11.44
N PHE A 107 -10.34 11.55 11.00
CA PHE A 107 -10.00 11.58 9.57
C PHE A 107 -9.36 10.27 9.11
N LEU A 108 -8.79 9.48 10.03
CA LEU A 108 -8.25 8.16 9.72
C LEU A 108 -9.34 7.10 9.57
N SER A 109 -10.59 7.40 9.97
CA SER A 109 -11.72 6.55 9.62
C SER A 109 -11.98 6.47 8.11
N VAL A 110 -11.51 7.46 7.34
CA VAL A 110 -11.62 7.47 5.87
C VAL A 110 -10.84 6.29 5.26
N PRO A 111 -9.50 6.19 5.39
CA PRO A 111 -8.74 5.06 4.87
C PRO A 111 -9.12 3.75 5.57
N LYS A 112 -9.38 3.76 6.88
CA LYS A 112 -9.79 2.56 7.62
C LYS A 112 -11.07 1.95 7.03
N SER A 113 -12.12 2.75 6.86
CA SER A 113 -13.40 2.26 6.37
C SER A 113 -13.36 1.81 4.91
N PHE A 114 -12.43 2.34 4.10
CA PHE A 114 -12.22 1.88 2.73
C PHE A 114 -11.74 0.42 2.72
N PHE A 115 -10.69 0.11 3.49
CA PHE A 115 -10.16 -1.26 3.56
C PHE A 115 -11.05 -2.21 4.36
N GLU A 116 -11.76 -1.74 5.38
CA GLU A 116 -12.73 -2.57 6.10
C GLU A 116 -13.90 -3.00 5.20
N ASP A 117 -14.42 -2.12 4.34
CA ASP A 117 -15.41 -2.48 3.32
C ASP A 117 -14.84 -3.55 2.36
N ALA A 118 -13.62 -3.36 1.84
CA ALA A 118 -13.01 -4.32 0.92
C ALA A 118 -12.80 -5.70 1.57
N ARG A 119 -12.32 -5.73 2.82
CA ARG A 119 -12.01 -6.99 3.53
C ARG A 119 -13.24 -7.72 4.04
N THR A 120 -14.32 -6.99 4.33
CA THR A 120 -15.60 -7.60 4.71
C THR A 120 -16.39 -8.11 3.51
N ALA A 121 -16.07 -7.64 2.29
CA ALA A 121 -16.62 -8.16 1.05
C ALA A 121 -16.14 -9.60 0.72
N GLY A 122 -16.82 -10.18 -0.28
CA GLY A 122 -16.46 -11.47 -0.86
C GLY A 122 -15.10 -11.44 -1.58
N PRO A 123 -14.49 -12.62 -1.85
CA PRO A 123 -13.13 -12.68 -2.39
C PRO A 123 -12.99 -12.03 -3.78
N PHE A 124 -14.01 -12.12 -4.63
CA PHE A 124 -13.98 -11.50 -5.96
C PHE A 124 -14.10 -9.98 -5.90
N GLU A 125 -15.01 -9.45 -5.07
CA GLU A 125 -15.12 -8.00 -4.86
C GLU A 125 -13.83 -7.44 -4.24
N PHE A 126 -13.21 -8.15 -3.29
CA PHE A 126 -11.92 -7.75 -2.72
C PHE A 126 -10.83 -7.60 -3.80
N LEU A 127 -10.73 -8.53 -4.76
CA LEU A 127 -9.76 -8.39 -5.84
C LEU A 127 -10.11 -7.24 -6.80
N THR A 128 -11.38 -7.04 -7.14
CA THR A 128 -11.80 -5.89 -7.96
C THR A 128 -11.49 -4.57 -7.25
N ALA A 129 -11.75 -4.50 -5.95
CA ALA A 129 -11.51 -3.32 -5.12
C ALA A 129 -10.02 -2.99 -5.01
N ILE A 130 -9.21 -3.96 -4.60
CA ILE A 130 -7.81 -3.73 -4.25
C ILE A 130 -6.92 -3.89 -5.47
N LEU A 131 -6.91 -5.05 -6.13
CA LEU A 131 -5.97 -5.25 -7.25
C LEU A 131 -6.32 -4.40 -8.48
N PHE A 132 -7.59 -4.38 -8.90
CA PHE A 132 -7.95 -3.66 -10.11
C PHE A 132 -8.13 -2.16 -9.87
N SER A 133 -9.02 -1.77 -8.96
CA SER A 133 -9.30 -0.35 -8.76
C SER A 133 -8.15 0.38 -8.05
N PHE A 134 -7.60 -0.17 -6.96
CA PHE A 134 -6.57 0.52 -6.19
C PHE A 134 -5.15 0.33 -6.77
N GLU A 135 -4.67 -0.90 -6.88
CA GLU A 135 -3.29 -1.25 -7.28
C GLU A 135 -3.03 -1.08 -8.79
N TYR A 136 -4.05 -0.97 -9.64
CA TYR A 136 -3.87 -0.77 -11.08
C TYR A 136 -4.40 0.60 -11.56
N VAL A 137 -5.69 0.89 -11.38
CA VAL A 137 -6.30 2.13 -11.91
C VAL A 137 -5.82 3.38 -11.16
N LEU A 138 -5.78 3.32 -9.81
CA LEU A 138 -5.52 4.49 -8.97
C LEU A 138 -4.11 4.54 -8.38
N THR A 139 -3.30 3.47 -8.50
CA THR A 139 -2.02 3.31 -7.79
C THR A 139 -1.08 4.50 -7.95
N ASN A 140 -0.96 5.03 -9.17
CA ASN A 140 -0.06 6.15 -9.45
C ASN A 140 -0.47 7.44 -8.76
N LEU A 141 -1.77 7.62 -8.45
CA LEU A 141 -2.27 8.79 -7.73
C LEU A 141 -1.90 8.76 -6.24
N LEU A 142 -1.55 7.59 -5.71
CA LEU A 142 -1.00 7.44 -4.36
C LEU A 142 0.53 7.39 -4.39
N PHE A 143 1.09 6.49 -5.19
CA PHE A 143 2.51 6.17 -5.18
C PHE A 143 3.37 7.36 -5.65
N VAL A 144 3.05 7.94 -6.81
CA VAL A 144 3.89 8.99 -7.40
C VAL A 144 3.97 10.23 -6.52
N PRO A 145 2.87 10.78 -5.95
CA PRO A 145 2.97 11.95 -5.09
C PRO A 145 3.84 11.77 -3.84
N PHE A 146 3.74 10.63 -3.14
CA PHE A 146 4.56 10.40 -1.95
C PHE A 146 6.03 10.15 -2.32
N MET A 147 6.31 9.30 -3.31
CA MET A 147 7.68 8.90 -3.64
C MET A 147 8.43 10.01 -4.39
N SER A 148 7.77 10.70 -5.33
CA SER A 148 8.39 11.89 -5.97
C SER A 148 8.47 13.05 -5.00
N GLY A 149 7.45 13.29 -4.18
CA GLY A 149 7.48 14.32 -3.13
C GLY A 149 8.67 14.15 -2.19
N ALA A 150 9.01 12.91 -1.82
CA ALA A 150 10.23 12.60 -1.07
C ALA A 150 11.51 13.03 -1.80
N ALA A 151 11.65 12.67 -3.08
CA ALA A 151 12.79 13.04 -3.90
C ALA A 151 12.98 14.56 -4.00
N PHE A 152 11.89 15.31 -4.20
CA PHE A 152 11.91 16.78 -4.31
C PHE A 152 12.10 17.51 -2.97
N ASN A 153 12.00 16.81 -1.83
CA ASN A 153 12.13 17.41 -0.49
C ASN A 153 13.30 16.85 0.33
N GLY A 154 14.21 16.10 -0.28
CA GLY A 154 15.43 15.60 0.37
C GLY A 154 15.21 14.41 1.31
N ASP A 155 14.08 13.70 1.21
CA ASP A 155 13.80 12.50 2.00
C ASP A 155 14.37 11.25 1.33
N MET A 156 15.60 10.91 1.72
CA MET A 156 16.32 9.75 1.20
C MET A 156 15.70 8.42 1.65
N ALA A 157 15.10 8.34 2.85
CA ALA A 157 14.54 7.09 3.33
C ALA A 157 13.29 6.70 2.52
N THR A 158 12.34 7.63 2.36
CA THR A 158 11.10 7.36 1.61
C THR A 158 11.36 7.13 0.13
N VAL A 159 12.24 7.91 -0.51
CA VAL A 159 12.54 7.69 -1.93
C VAL A 159 13.19 6.31 -2.18
N THR A 160 14.04 5.87 -1.24
CA THR A 160 14.68 4.55 -1.33
C THR A 160 13.67 3.42 -1.15
N PHE A 161 12.72 3.56 -0.22
CA PHE A 161 11.57 2.66 -0.13
C PHE A 161 10.82 2.61 -1.46
N GLY A 162 10.45 3.77 -2.04
CA GLY A 162 9.76 3.85 -3.31
C GLY A 162 10.46 3.09 -4.43
N PHE A 163 11.75 3.32 -4.65
CA PHE A 163 12.53 2.56 -5.64
C PHE A 163 12.57 1.05 -5.34
N SER A 164 12.62 0.68 -4.05
CA SER A 164 12.59 -0.72 -3.63
C SER A 164 11.22 -1.37 -3.83
N ALA A 165 10.12 -0.63 -3.78
CA ALA A 165 8.76 -1.14 -3.97
C ALA A 165 8.37 -1.29 -5.45
N GLN A 166 8.92 -0.48 -6.37
CA GLN A 166 8.50 -0.44 -7.78
C GLN A 166 8.37 -1.81 -8.49
N SER A 167 9.30 -2.74 -8.24
CA SER A 167 9.22 -4.07 -8.88
C SER A 167 8.11 -4.95 -8.30
N ASP A 168 7.68 -4.68 -7.07
CA ASP A 168 6.54 -5.32 -6.44
C ASP A 168 5.26 -4.76 -7.04
N GLU A 169 5.14 -3.42 -7.08
CA GLU A 169 4.01 -2.73 -7.74
C GLU A 169 3.80 -3.17 -9.19
N ALA A 170 4.88 -3.40 -9.95
CA ALA A 170 4.76 -3.94 -11.31
C ALA A 170 4.06 -5.31 -11.36
N ARG A 171 4.30 -6.17 -10.37
CA ARG A 171 3.60 -7.47 -10.25
C ARG A 171 2.16 -7.25 -9.80
N HIS A 172 1.93 -6.34 -8.86
CA HIS A 172 0.60 -6.03 -8.32
C HIS A 172 -0.33 -5.50 -9.42
N MET A 173 0.16 -4.55 -10.22
CA MET A 173 -0.52 -4.00 -11.39
C MET A 173 -0.86 -5.08 -12.42
N THR A 174 0.10 -5.97 -12.72
CA THR A 174 -0.13 -7.08 -13.66
C THR A 174 -1.24 -7.99 -13.15
N LEU A 175 -1.22 -8.33 -11.85
CA LEU A 175 -2.24 -9.15 -11.24
C LEU A 175 -3.62 -8.48 -11.27
N GLY A 176 -3.71 -7.17 -11.04
CA GLY A 176 -4.95 -6.41 -11.16
C GLY A 176 -5.57 -6.44 -12.55
N LEU A 177 -4.74 -6.27 -13.59
CA LEU A 177 -5.20 -6.34 -14.97
C LEU A 177 -5.67 -7.75 -15.36
N GLU A 178 -4.93 -8.78 -14.96
CA GLU A 178 -5.27 -10.16 -15.35
C GLU A 178 -6.50 -10.69 -14.59
N VAL A 179 -6.70 -10.27 -13.33
CA VAL A 179 -7.90 -10.65 -12.57
C VAL A 179 -9.17 -10.11 -13.23
N ILE A 180 -9.20 -8.84 -13.63
CA ILE A 180 -10.43 -8.26 -14.18
C ILE A 180 -10.80 -8.92 -15.52
N LYS A 181 -9.82 -9.17 -16.39
CA LYS A 181 -10.02 -9.86 -17.66
C LYS A 181 -10.53 -11.27 -17.42
N PHE A 182 -9.86 -12.02 -16.55
CA PHE A 182 -10.25 -13.38 -16.19
C PHE A 182 -11.71 -13.44 -15.75
N LEU A 183 -12.12 -12.58 -14.81
CA LEU A 183 -13.48 -12.58 -14.27
C LEU A 183 -14.53 -12.21 -15.33
N LEU A 184 -14.23 -11.25 -16.20
CA LEU A 184 -15.12 -10.85 -17.30
C LEU A 184 -15.30 -11.97 -18.34
N GLU A 185 -14.25 -12.76 -18.60
CA GLU A 185 -14.27 -13.83 -19.60
C GLU A 185 -14.89 -15.15 -19.09
N GLN A 186 -15.06 -15.33 -17.77
CA GLN A 186 -15.59 -16.60 -17.24
C GLN A 186 -17.09 -16.82 -17.51
N HIS A 187 -17.91 -15.76 -17.47
CA HIS A 187 -19.35 -15.86 -17.67
C HIS A 187 -19.97 -14.47 -17.95
N GLU A 188 -20.96 -14.40 -18.83
CA GLU A 188 -21.60 -13.12 -19.21
C GLU A 188 -22.28 -12.40 -18.03
N ASP A 189 -22.89 -13.14 -17.11
CA ASP A 189 -23.49 -12.60 -15.88
C ASP A 189 -22.49 -11.90 -14.95
N ASN A 190 -21.17 -12.12 -15.12
CA ASN A 190 -20.16 -11.45 -14.33
C ASN A 190 -20.04 -9.96 -14.74
N VAL A 191 -20.28 -9.62 -16.00
CA VAL A 191 -20.13 -8.27 -16.53
C VAL A 191 -20.93 -7.23 -15.72
N PRO A 192 -22.25 -7.39 -15.50
CA PRO A 192 -23.01 -6.41 -14.72
C PRO A 192 -22.61 -6.39 -13.23
N ILE A 193 -22.10 -7.49 -12.67
CA ILE A 193 -21.60 -7.53 -11.28
C ILE A 193 -20.32 -6.70 -11.16
N ILE A 194 -19.37 -6.96 -12.06
CA ILE A 194 -18.06 -6.31 -12.10
C ILE A 194 -18.22 -4.82 -12.38
N GLN A 195 -19.10 -4.41 -13.29
CA GLN A 195 -19.35 -3.00 -13.56
C GLN A 195 -19.80 -2.25 -12.29
N ARG A 196 -20.72 -2.84 -11.51
CA ARG A 196 -21.15 -2.24 -10.23
C ARG A 196 -20.00 -2.10 -9.23
N TRP A 197 -19.09 -3.08 -9.19
CA TRP A 197 -17.90 -2.98 -8.35
C TRP A 197 -16.93 -1.91 -8.85
N ILE A 198 -16.69 -1.80 -10.15
CA ILE A 198 -15.87 -0.74 -10.73
C ILE A 198 -16.42 0.63 -10.34
N ASP A 199 -17.73 0.85 -10.51
CA ASP A 199 -18.37 2.12 -10.17
C ASP A 199 -18.21 2.43 -8.67
N LYS A 200 -18.48 1.44 -7.80
CA LYS A 200 -18.32 1.57 -6.34
C LYS A 200 -16.88 1.92 -5.96
N TRP A 201 -15.91 1.14 -6.44
CA TRP A 201 -14.52 1.21 -5.98
C TRP A 201 -13.73 2.35 -6.62
N PHE A 202 -14.11 2.78 -7.83
CA PHE A 202 -13.67 4.07 -8.36
C PHE A 202 -14.09 5.21 -7.43
N TRP A 203 -15.38 5.27 -7.05
CA TRP A 203 -15.87 6.39 -6.24
C TRP A 203 -15.35 6.36 -4.80
N ARG A 204 -15.25 5.17 -4.20
CA ARG A 204 -14.62 5.00 -2.89
C ARG A 204 -13.13 5.32 -2.90
N GLY A 205 -12.41 4.97 -3.96
CA GLY A 205 -10.97 5.24 -4.08
C GLY A 205 -10.65 6.69 -4.47
N PHE A 206 -11.57 7.37 -5.15
CA PHE A 206 -11.45 8.79 -5.46
C PHE A 206 -11.65 9.71 -4.24
N ARG A 207 -12.40 9.25 -3.23
CA ARG A 207 -12.65 9.99 -1.99
C ARG A 207 -11.55 9.77 -0.96
#